data_AF-A0A3D5AFD2-F1
#
_entry.id   AF-A0A3D5AFD2-F1
#
_cell.length_a   1.000
_cell.length_b   1.000
_cell.length_c   1.000
_cell.angle_alpha   90.00
_cell.angle_beta   90.00
_cell.angle_gamma   90.00
#
_symmetry.space_group_name_H-M   'P 1'
#
loop_
_entity.id
_entity.type
_entity.pdbx_description
1 polymer ?
#
loop_
_entity_poly.entity_id
_entity_poly.type
_entity_poly.pdbx_seq_one_letter_code
_entity_poly.pdbx_strand_id
1 'polypeptide(L)'
;MIISIIFGVITVMNGQEIEKLENDNNDKSNKINDLESKLNEVVNETNELFNSYLRLLLKNLNFTHTERISVYKVYQDRFKLIGRTSIDPTLSSAGRSDYPITDGFIGKGWREGEFFINNLPEITANGGNTYYNAINKINSIPRDVVNNLRMKSRNVFIYRINGYDGNPKAVLVFESLQPICFEKEFIIDKLNGVKQPLVMFIEKNNGVVITENILGV
;
A
#
# COMPACT_ATOMS: atom_id res chain seq x y z
N MET A 1 -33.44 -22.65 57.80
CA MET A 1 -32.56 -21.56 58.30
C MET A 1 -31.14 -21.69 57.73
N ILE A 2 -30.44 -22.82 57.92
CA ILE A 2 -29.06 -23.03 57.43
C ILE A 2 -28.93 -22.89 55.90
N ILE A 3 -29.86 -23.49 55.13
CA ILE A 3 -29.86 -23.43 53.65
C ILE A 3 -29.97 -21.98 53.15
N SER A 4 -30.82 -21.17 53.77
CA SER A 4 -31.03 -19.75 53.40
C SER A 4 -29.78 -18.90 53.66
N ILE A 5 -29.02 -19.21 54.71
CA ILE A 5 -27.75 -18.53 55.03
C ILE A 5 -26.69 -18.92 53.99
N ILE A 6 -26.58 -20.20 53.64
CA ILE A 6 -25.66 -20.68 52.60
C ILE A 6 -25.97 -20.01 51.26
N PHE A 7 -27.25 -19.91 50.90
CA PHE A 7 -27.68 -19.27 49.65
C PHE A 7 -27.34 -17.77 49.63
N GLY A 8 -27.52 -17.08 50.77
CA GLY A 8 -27.13 -15.67 50.92
C GLY A 8 -25.63 -15.45 50.74
N VAL A 9 -24.79 -16.31 51.35
CA VAL A 9 -23.33 -16.23 51.22
C VAL A 9 -22.88 -16.46 49.77
N ILE A 10 -23.42 -17.49 49.10
CA ILE A 10 -23.11 -17.78 47.69
C ILE A 10 -23.51 -16.60 46.78
N THR A 11 -24.67 -15.99 47.03
CA THR A 11 -25.15 -14.85 46.23
C THR A 11 -24.24 -13.63 46.37
N VAL A 12 -23.76 -13.34 47.59
CA VAL A 12 -22.82 -12.24 47.85
C VAL A 12 -21.47 -12.52 47.20
N MET A 13 -20.95 -13.75 47.32
CA MET A 13 -19.68 -14.14 46.70
C MET A 13 -19.73 -14.02 45.17
N ASN A 14 -20.80 -14.51 44.55
CA ASN A 14 -21.00 -14.39 43.11
C ASN A 14 -21.15 -12.92 42.67
N GLY A 15 -21.83 -12.09 43.46
CA GLY A 15 -21.96 -10.65 43.19
C GLY A 15 -20.61 -9.92 43.19
N GLN A 16 -19.75 -10.23 44.16
CA GLN A 16 -18.38 -9.68 44.22
C GLN A 16 -17.51 -10.15 43.04
N GLU A 17 -17.67 -11.40 42.62
CA GLU A 17 -16.95 -11.94 41.46
C GLU A 17 -17.42 -11.28 40.15
N ILE A 18 -18.73 -11.07 39.97
CA ILE A 18 -19.29 -10.35 38.82
C ILE A 18 -18.78 -8.91 38.77
N GLU A 19 -18.82 -8.18 39.89
CA GLU A 19 -18.33 -6.79 39.95
C GLU A 19 -16.83 -6.70 39.63
N LYS A 20 -16.04 -7.66 40.11
CA LYS A 20 -14.62 -7.75 39.77
C LYS A 20 -14.41 -8.02 38.28
N LEU A 21 -15.17 -8.95 37.69
CA LEU A 21 -15.09 -9.25 36.26
C LEU A 21 -15.52 -8.06 35.39
N GLU A 22 -16.53 -7.29 35.80
CA GLU A 22 -16.95 -6.07 35.11
C GLU A 22 -15.87 -5.00 35.15
N ASN A 23 -15.24 -4.78 36.30
CA ASN A 23 -14.11 -3.85 36.44
C ASN A 23 -12.90 -4.30 35.60
N ASP A 24 -12.53 -5.57 35.66
CA ASP A 24 -11.43 -6.12 34.86
C ASP A 24 -11.72 -5.99 33.35
N ASN A 25 -12.98 -6.16 32.91
CA ASN A 25 -13.38 -5.96 31.52
C ASN A 25 -13.29 -4.49 31.11
N ASN A 26 -13.74 -3.56 31.96
CA ASN A 26 -13.64 -2.13 31.70
C ASN A 26 -12.17 -1.69 31.59
N ASP A 27 -11.31 -2.15 32.49
CA ASP A 27 -9.87 -1.85 32.46
C ASP A 27 -9.20 -2.42 31.20
N LYS A 28 -9.55 -3.64 30.80
CA LYS A 28 -9.07 -4.23 29.53
C LYS A 28 -9.54 -3.44 28.32
N SER A 29 -10.81 -3.02 28.27
CA SER A 29 -11.33 -2.18 27.20
C SER A 29 -10.60 -0.84 27.12
N ASN A 30 -10.36 -0.19 28.25
CA ASN A 30 -9.58 1.05 28.30
C ASN A 30 -8.14 0.83 27.80
N LYS A 31 -7.54 -0.31 28.14
CA LYS A 31 -6.18 -0.63 27.69
C LYS A 31 -6.11 -0.91 26.19
N ILE A 32 -7.12 -1.58 25.63
CA ILE A 32 -7.25 -1.80 24.19
C ILE A 32 -7.32 -0.43 23.47
N ASN A 33 -8.19 0.47 23.92
CA ASN A 33 -8.33 1.79 23.31
C ASN A 33 -7.01 2.60 23.35
N ASP A 34 -6.29 2.58 24.48
CA ASP A 34 -4.96 3.22 24.61
C ASP A 34 -3.93 2.64 23.62
N LEU A 35 -3.91 1.31 23.47
CA LEU A 35 -3.01 0.63 22.54
C LEU A 35 -3.36 0.93 21.08
N GLU A 36 -4.65 0.94 20.72
CA GLU A 36 -5.11 1.30 19.39
C GLU A 36 -4.76 2.74 19.03
N SER A 37 -4.94 3.67 19.97
CA SER A 37 -4.56 5.08 19.77
C SER A 37 -3.06 5.22 19.52
N LYS A 38 -2.22 4.61 20.36
CA LYS A 38 -0.76 4.63 20.20
C LYS A 38 -0.30 3.98 18.90
N LEU A 39 -0.96 2.89 18.52
CA LEU A 39 -0.67 2.21 17.26
C LEU A 39 -0.99 3.09 16.06
N ASN A 40 -2.14 3.77 16.08
CA ASN A 40 -2.54 4.71 15.03
C ASN A 40 -1.56 5.88 14.92
N GLU A 41 -1.10 6.43 16.04
CA GLU A 41 -0.08 7.49 16.07
C GLU A 41 1.21 7.03 15.39
N VAL A 42 1.76 5.89 15.81
CA VAL A 42 3.00 5.32 15.23
C VAL A 42 2.84 5.00 13.75
N VAL A 43 1.69 4.46 13.33
CA VAL A 43 1.40 4.19 11.92
C VAL A 43 1.37 5.48 11.10
N ASN A 44 0.73 6.53 11.61
CA ASN A 44 0.65 7.82 10.94
C ASN A 44 2.04 8.46 10.78
N GLU A 45 2.85 8.51 11.85
CA GLU A 45 4.21 9.02 11.79
C GLU A 45 5.08 8.25 10.79
N THR A 46 4.97 6.91 10.79
CA THR A 46 5.69 6.05 9.85
C THR A 46 5.28 6.32 8.41
N ASN A 47 3.99 6.54 8.16
CA ASN A 47 3.46 6.88 6.85
C ASN A 47 3.92 8.26 6.38
N GLU A 48 3.94 9.27 7.25
CA GLU A 48 4.44 10.61 6.93
C GLU A 48 5.92 10.59 6.57
N LEU A 49 6.73 9.86 7.35
CA LEU A 49 8.15 9.70 7.07
C LEU A 49 8.38 8.96 5.74
N PHE A 50 7.62 7.89 5.48
CA PHE A 50 7.68 7.17 4.21
C PHE A 50 7.31 8.05 3.02
N ASN A 51 6.24 8.85 3.13
CA ASN A 51 5.84 9.79 2.08
C ASN A 51 6.90 10.87 1.84
N SER A 52 7.52 11.38 2.90
CA SER A 52 8.63 12.33 2.80
C SER A 52 9.82 11.74 2.05
N TYR A 53 10.09 10.45 2.29
CA TYR A 53 11.11 9.70 1.57
C TYR A 53 10.81 9.58 0.07
N LEU A 54 9.58 9.21 -0.29
CA LEU A 54 9.17 9.12 -1.69
C LEU A 54 9.28 10.49 -2.39
N ARG A 55 8.95 11.59 -1.71
CA ARG A 55 9.13 12.95 -2.23
C ARG A 55 10.59 13.29 -2.48
N LEU A 56 11.50 12.84 -1.63
CA LEU A 56 12.94 13.01 -1.86
C LEU A 56 13.40 12.19 -3.08
N LEU A 57 12.90 10.96 -3.23
CA LEU A 57 13.19 10.13 -4.39
C LEU A 57 12.72 10.78 -5.71
N LEU A 58 11.52 11.38 -5.74
CA LEU A 58 11.06 12.17 -6.89
C LEU A 58 12.07 13.27 -7.27
N LYS A 59 12.55 14.03 -6.29
CA LYS A 59 13.52 15.11 -6.52
C LYS A 59 14.84 14.55 -7.06
N ASN A 60 15.34 13.45 -6.50
CA ASN A 60 16.59 12.83 -6.94
C ASN A 60 16.52 12.22 -8.34
N LEU A 61 15.31 11.85 -8.78
CA LEU A 61 15.04 11.38 -10.14
C LEU A 61 14.79 12.53 -11.12
N ASN A 62 14.79 13.79 -10.66
CA ASN A 62 14.40 14.97 -11.44
C ASN A 62 13.01 14.84 -12.08
N PHE A 63 12.11 14.12 -11.42
CA PHE A 63 10.73 13.97 -11.87
C PHE A 63 10.00 15.31 -11.77
N THR A 64 9.10 15.55 -12.71
CA THR A 64 8.31 16.77 -12.84
C THR A 64 6.82 16.47 -12.55
N HIS A 65 5.90 17.28 -13.06
CA HIS A 65 4.46 17.12 -12.87
C HIS A 65 3.85 15.99 -13.71
N THR A 66 4.60 15.41 -14.66
CA THR A 66 4.10 14.32 -15.51
C THR A 66 4.36 12.93 -14.95
N GLU A 67 5.21 12.83 -13.92
CA GLU A 67 5.65 11.56 -13.34
C GLU A 67 4.98 11.25 -12.01
N ARG A 68 4.95 9.96 -11.67
CA ARG A 68 4.46 9.44 -10.40
C ARG A 68 5.27 8.24 -9.95
N ILE A 69 5.44 8.11 -8.63
CA ILE A 69 5.93 6.90 -7.97
C ILE A 69 4.80 6.34 -7.11
N SER A 70 4.48 5.05 -7.27
CA SER A 70 3.58 4.31 -6.39
C SER A 70 4.32 3.13 -5.77
N VAL A 71 4.03 2.82 -4.51
CA VAL A 71 4.57 1.66 -3.82
C VAL A 71 3.41 0.78 -3.36
N TYR A 72 3.44 -0.48 -3.78
CA TYR A 72 2.45 -1.47 -3.39
C TYR A 72 3.11 -2.58 -2.59
N LYS A 73 2.60 -2.84 -1.40
CA LYS A 73 2.98 -3.99 -0.57
C LYS A 73 2.12 -5.19 -0.94
N VAL A 74 2.70 -6.39 -0.94
CA VAL A 74 1.95 -7.62 -1.20
C VAL A 74 1.39 -8.16 0.11
N TYR A 75 0.09 -8.47 0.10
CA TYR A 75 -0.62 -9.09 1.21
C TYR A 75 -1.67 -10.06 0.65
N GLN A 76 -1.63 -11.33 1.06
CA GLN A 76 -2.59 -12.38 0.64
C GLN A 76 -2.88 -12.34 -0.87
N ASP A 77 -1.84 -12.39 -1.70
CA ASP A 77 -1.95 -12.36 -3.17
C ASP A 77 -2.64 -11.11 -3.75
N ARG A 78 -2.57 -9.99 -3.03
CA ARG A 78 -2.99 -8.67 -3.49
C ARG A 78 -1.89 -7.64 -3.32
N PHE A 79 -1.80 -6.73 -4.27
CA PHE A 79 -1.07 -5.47 -4.13
C PHE A 79 -1.93 -4.49 -3.35
N LYS A 80 -1.40 -3.90 -2.28
CA LYS A 80 -2.04 -2.82 -1.52
C LYS A 80 -1.20 -1.57 -1.58
N LEU A 81 -1.78 -0.44 -1.96
CA LEU A 81 -1.09 0.84 -2.07
C LEU A 81 -0.68 1.35 -0.68
N ILE A 82 0.63 1.49 -0.43
CA ILE A 82 1.16 2.01 0.84
C ILE A 82 1.77 3.41 0.72
N GLY A 83 2.00 3.88 -0.50
CA GLY A 83 2.50 5.22 -0.75
C GLY A 83 2.41 5.59 -2.21
N ARG A 84 2.13 6.86 -2.47
CA ARG A 84 2.07 7.43 -3.81
C ARG A 84 2.49 8.88 -3.76
N THR A 85 3.29 9.29 -4.73
CA THR A 85 3.74 10.68 -4.83
C THR A 85 3.94 11.09 -6.27
N SER A 86 3.63 12.34 -6.55
CA SER A 86 3.90 13.06 -7.78
C SER A 86 4.09 14.54 -7.42
N ILE A 87 4.75 15.31 -8.30
CA ILE A 87 4.73 16.77 -8.17
C ILE A 87 3.31 17.30 -8.45
N ASP A 88 2.55 16.64 -9.34
CA ASP A 88 1.15 16.94 -9.56
C ASP A 88 0.28 16.35 -8.42
N PRO A 89 -0.46 17.19 -7.66
CA PRO A 89 -1.36 16.71 -6.60
C PRO A 89 -2.45 15.77 -7.12
N THR A 90 -2.92 15.95 -8.36
CA THR A 90 -3.99 15.13 -8.95
C THR A 90 -3.52 13.70 -9.21
N LEU A 91 -2.25 13.53 -9.62
CA LEU A 91 -1.60 12.24 -9.80
C LEU A 91 -1.18 11.58 -8.48
N SER A 92 -0.99 12.37 -7.42
CA SER A 92 -0.69 11.89 -6.07
C SER A 92 -1.88 11.24 -5.37
N SER A 93 -3.11 11.60 -5.75
CA SER A 93 -4.31 11.07 -5.10
C SER A 93 -4.48 9.55 -5.25
N ALA A 94 -5.05 8.92 -4.22
CA ALA A 94 -5.34 7.48 -4.24
C ALA A 94 -6.33 7.17 -5.37
N GLY A 95 -6.02 6.14 -6.14
CA GLY A 95 -6.90 5.57 -7.16
C GLY A 95 -7.51 4.30 -6.62
N ARG A 96 -7.44 3.22 -7.39
CA ARG A 96 -7.66 1.87 -6.86
C ARG A 96 -6.66 1.58 -5.72
N SER A 97 -7.17 1.17 -4.57
CA SER A 97 -6.41 0.85 -3.36
C SER A 97 -5.63 -0.46 -3.49
N ASP A 98 -6.16 -1.39 -4.27
CA ASP A 98 -5.63 -2.74 -4.37
C ASP A 98 -5.87 -3.40 -5.74
N TYR A 99 -5.04 -4.40 -6.03
CA TYR A 99 -5.08 -5.20 -7.26
C TYR A 99 -4.76 -6.66 -6.94
N PRO A 100 -5.35 -7.64 -7.65
CA PRO A 100 -4.84 -9.02 -7.66
C PRO A 100 -3.36 -9.06 -8.05
N ILE A 101 -2.59 -9.99 -7.47
CA ILE A 101 -1.14 -10.11 -7.71
C ILE A 101 -0.77 -10.42 -9.17
N THR A 102 -1.74 -10.92 -9.96
CA THR A 102 -1.56 -11.30 -11.37
C THR A 102 -1.86 -10.17 -12.35
N ASP A 103 -2.45 -9.05 -11.89
CA ASP A 103 -3.07 -8.07 -12.78
C ASP A 103 -2.05 -7.14 -13.46
N GLY A 104 -2.26 -6.90 -14.75
CA GLY A 104 -1.64 -5.81 -15.51
C GLY A 104 -0.10 -5.80 -15.47
N PHE A 105 0.48 -4.64 -15.75
CA PHE A 105 1.95 -4.52 -15.76
C PHE A 105 2.54 -4.77 -14.36
N ILE A 106 1.83 -4.38 -13.29
CA ILE A 106 2.28 -4.58 -11.90
C ILE A 106 2.49 -6.07 -11.58
N GLY A 107 1.55 -6.94 -11.96
CA GLY A 107 1.70 -8.38 -11.82
C GLY A 107 2.79 -8.98 -12.71
N LYS A 108 3.00 -8.41 -13.91
CA LYS A 108 4.11 -8.80 -14.79
C LYS A 108 5.46 -8.50 -14.15
N GLY A 109 5.68 -7.26 -13.71
CA GLY A 109 6.91 -6.85 -13.02
C GLY A 109 7.10 -7.58 -11.69
N TRP A 110 6.02 -7.92 -10.99
CA TRP A 110 6.09 -8.79 -9.81
C TRP A 110 6.55 -10.21 -10.14
N ARG A 111 6.16 -10.80 -11.27
CA ARG A 111 6.59 -12.15 -11.65
C ARG A 111 8.04 -12.16 -12.11
N GLU A 112 8.38 -11.23 -13.00
CA GLU A 112 9.67 -11.16 -13.69
C GLU A 112 10.77 -10.49 -12.84
N GLY A 113 10.40 -9.76 -11.78
CA GLY A 113 11.30 -9.00 -10.91
C GLY A 113 11.44 -7.54 -11.33
N GLU A 114 11.37 -7.28 -12.64
CA GLU A 114 11.25 -5.95 -13.20
C GLU A 114 10.44 -5.98 -14.49
N PHE A 115 9.83 -4.86 -14.85
CA PHE A 115 9.19 -4.69 -16.16
C PHE A 115 9.31 -3.23 -16.60
N PHE A 116 9.65 -3.01 -17.87
CA PHE A 116 9.89 -1.66 -18.41
C PHE A 116 9.28 -1.48 -19.81
N ILE A 117 8.64 -0.33 -20.01
CA ILE A 117 8.19 0.16 -21.32
C ILE A 117 8.24 1.68 -21.32
N ASN A 118 8.84 2.31 -22.33
CA ASN A 118 9.04 3.75 -22.34
C ASN A 118 8.32 4.51 -23.47
N ASN A 119 7.64 3.83 -24.40
CA ASN A 119 7.16 4.47 -25.62
C ASN A 119 5.70 4.17 -25.95
N LEU A 120 4.84 3.94 -24.95
CA LEU A 120 3.41 3.75 -25.20
C LEU A 120 2.83 5.00 -25.91
N PRO A 121 1.90 4.79 -26.85
CA PRO A 121 1.37 5.88 -27.68
C PRO A 121 0.56 6.86 -26.84
N GLU A 122 0.32 8.05 -27.38
CA GLU A 122 -0.58 9.02 -26.75
C GLU A 122 -2.05 8.62 -26.91
N ILE A 123 -2.92 9.06 -26.00
CA ILE A 123 -4.36 8.97 -26.20
C ILE A 123 -4.81 10.21 -26.97
N THR A 124 -5.02 10.06 -28.27
CA THR A 124 -5.59 11.12 -29.12
C THR A 124 -7.12 11.09 -29.09
N ALA A 125 -7.74 12.23 -29.44
CA ALA A 125 -9.19 12.41 -29.46
C ALA A 125 -9.94 11.38 -30.34
N ASN A 126 -9.27 10.77 -31.32
CA ASN A 126 -9.85 9.80 -32.26
C ASN A 126 -9.69 8.33 -31.85
N GLY A 127 -9.47 8.07 -30.56
CA GLY A 127 -9.86 6.80 -29.96
C GLY A 127 -8.70 6.12 -29.28
N GLY A 128 -8.87 5.90 -27.97
CA GLY A 128 -8.00 5.07 -27.13
C GLY A 128 -7.78 3.63 -27.62
N ASN A 129 -8.21 3.26 -28.83
CA ASN A 129 -7.89 2.04 -29.54
C ASN A 129 -6.38 1.85 -29.72
N THR A 130 -5.62 2.86 -30.14
CA THR A 130 -4.17 2.68 -30.37
C THR A 130 -3.43 2.40 -29.05
N TYR A 131 -3.77 3.14 -28.00
CA TYR A 131 -3.24 2.93 -26.65
C TYR A 131 -3.65 1.59 -26.06
N TYR A 132 -4.94 1.26 -26.13
CA TYR A 132 -5.46 -0.04 -25.71
C TYR A 132 -4.77 -1.19 -26.44
N ASN A 133 -4.66 -1.12 -27.77
CA ASN A 133 -4.03 -2.16 -28.57
C ASN A 133 -2.54 -2.32 -28.21
N ALA A 134 -1.83 -1.22 -27.93
CA ALA A 134 -0.44 -1.28 -27.49
C ALA A 134 -0.31 -1.97 -26.12
N ILE A 135 -1.14 -1.61 -25.15
CA ILE A 135 -1.18 -2.28 -23.83
C ILE A 135 -1.54 -3.76 -23.99
N ASN A 136 -2.61 -4.06 -24.72
CA ASN A 136 -3.18 -5.40 -24.81
C ASN A 136 -2.27 -6.39 -25.56
N LYS A 137 -1.37 -5.88 -26.43
CA LYS A 137 -0.29 -6.68 -27.04
C LYS A 137 0.76 -7.15 -26.03
N ILE A 138 0.92 -6.44 -24.92
CA ILE A 138 1.96 -6.71 -23.91
C ILE A 138 1.39 -7.53 -22.75
N ASN A 139 0.22 -7.15 -22.28
CA ASN A 139 -0.52 -7.88 -21.26
C ASN A 139 -2.02 -7.69 -21.47
N SER A 140 -2.79 -8.78 -21.35
CA SER A 140 -4.23 -8.75 -21.56
C SER A 140 -4.90 -7.99 -20.43
N ILE A 141 -5.33 -6.76 -20.71
CA ILE A 141 -6.05 -5.91 -19.76
C ILE A 141 -7.41 -5.56 -20.37
N PRO A 142 -8.52 -5.71 -19.63
CA PRO A 142 -9.84 -5.32 -20.12
C PRO A 142 -9.89 -3.85 -20.57
N ARG A 143 -10.62 -3.59 -21.65
CA ARG A 143 -10.68 -2.25 -22.28
C ARG A 143 -11.27 -1.20 -21.36
N ASP A 144 -12.29 -1.55 -20.60
CA ASP A 144 -12.91 -0.71 -19.57
C ASP A 144 -11.89 -0.32 -18.49
N VAL A 145 -11.05 -1.26 -18.03
CA VAL A 145 -9.97 -0.98 -17.09
C VAL A 145 -8.98 0.02 -17.70
N VAL A 146 -8.52 -0.22 -18.94
CA VAL A 146 -7.61 0.70 -19.64
C VAL A 146 -8.24 2.08 -19.82
N ASN A 147 -9.51 2.16 -20.17
CA ASN A 147 -10.25 3.42 -20.35
C ASN A 147 -10.44 4.18 -19.03
N ASN A 148 -10.58 3.48 -17.91
CA ASN A 148 -10.77 4.06 -16.58
C ASN A 148 -9.45 4.35 -15.83
N LEU A 149 -8.28 4.03 -16.39
CA LEU A 149 -7.00 4.42 -15.81
C LEU A 149 -6.93 5.94 -15.62
N ARG A 150 -6.72 6.42 -14.39
CA ARG A 150 -6.58 7.85 -14.09
C ARG A 150 -5.32 8.46 -14.73
N MET A 151 -4.26 7.66 -14.85
CA MET A 151 -3.02 8.05 -15.52
C MET A 151 -2.83 7.17 -16.74
N LYS A 152 -2.67 7.79 -17.91
CA LYS A 152 -2.43 7.10 -19.19
C LYS A 152 -0.93 7.05 -19.44
N SER A 153 -0.26 6.25 -18.63
CA SER A 153 1.20 6.20 -18.58
C SER A 153 1.78 5.83 -19.95
N ARG A 154 2.76 6.61 -20.40
CA ARG A 154 3.50 6.41 -21.65
C ARG A 154 4.88 5.82 -21.43
N ASN A 155 5.44 6.04 -20.24
CA ASN A 155 6.64 5.39 -19.73
C ASN A 155 6.31 4.75 -18.38
N VAL A 156 6.64 3.47 -18.19
CA VAL A 156 6.33 2.66 -17.01
C VAL A 156 7.54 1.79 -16.69
N PHE A 157 8.03 1.90 -15.46
CA PHE A 157 9.00 0.98 -14.88
C PHE A 157 8.44 0.39 -13.59
N ILE A 158 8.51 -0.93 -13.46
CA ILE A 158 8.09 -1.67 -12.28
C ILE A 158 9.28 -2.43 -11.76
N TYR A 159 9.54 -2.29 -10.46
CA TYR A 159 10.69 -2.87 -9.80
C TYR A 159 10.26 -3.59 -8.51
N ARG A 160 10.49 -4.91 -8.46
CA ARG A 160 10.18 -5.74 -7.29
C ARG A 160 11.21 -5.53 -6.20
N ILE A 161 10.74 -5.29 -4.98
CA ILE A 161 11.57 -5.20 -3.78
C ILE A 161 11.40 -6.47 -2.95
N ASN A 162 12.54 -7.06 -2.61
CA ASN A 162 12.63 -8.14 -1.65
C ASN A 162 12.88 -7.57 -0.25
N GLY A 163 12.39 -8.28 0.76
CA GLY A 163 12.64 -8.02 2.16
C GLY A 163 14.04 -8.41 2.58
N TYR A 164 14.34 -8.22 3.87
CA TYR A 164 15.59 -8.66 4.49
C TYR A 164 15.73 -10.19 4.47
N ASP A 165 14.60 -10.90 4.47
CA ASP A 165 14.53 -12.36 4.33
C ASP A 165 14.78 -12.85 2.89
N GLY A 166 15.02 -11.93 1.94
CA GLY A 166 15.21 -12.23 0.53
C GLY A 166 13.92 -12.54 -0.24
N ASN A 167 12.77 -12.63 0.44
CA ASN A 167 11.49 -12.89 -0.20
C ASN A 167 10.89 -11.60 -0.78
N PRO A 168 10.21 -11.65 -1.94
CA PRO A 168 9.48 -10.51 -2.47
C PRO A 168 8.45 -9.95 -1.48
N LYS A 169 8.42 -8.62 -1.28
CA LYS A 169 7.48 -7.95 -0.35
C LYS A 169 6.65 -6.84 -1.00
N ALA A 170 7.20 -6.18 -2.02
CA ALA A 170 6.56 -5.02 -2.62
C ALA A 170 7.00 -4.80 -4.07
N VAL A 171 6.34 -3.85 -4.73
CA VAL A 171 6.72 -3.32 -6.04
C VAL A 171 6.70 -1.80 -6.00
N LEU A 172 7.72 -1.19 -6.60
CA LEU A 172 7.71 0.22 -6.97
C LEU A 172 7.26 0.34 -8.41
N VAL A 173 6.39 1.30 -8.66
CA VAL A 173 5.83 1.59 -9.98
C VAL A 173 6.14 3.06 -10.28
N PHE A 174 7.01 3.28 -11.24
CA PHE A 174 7.39 4.58 -11.77
C PHE A 174 6.67 4.77 -13.08
N GLU A 175 5.99 5.90 -13.24
CA GLU A 175 5.17 6.16 -14.42
C GLU A 175 5.35 7.60 -14.87
N SER A 176 5.26 7.85 -16.17
CA SER A 176 5.19 9.20 -16.76
C SER A 176 4.07 9.27 -17.78
N LEU A 177 3.41 10.43 -17.87
CA LEU A 177 2.54 10.79 -18.98
C LEU A 177 3.31 11.03 -20.28
N GLN A 178 4.64 11.22 -20.22
CA GLN A 178 5.50 11.44 -21.37
C GLN A 178 6.23 10.15 -21.79
N PRO A 179 6.43 9.93 -23.10
CA PRO A 179 7.26 8.83 -23.57
C PRO A 179 8.74 9.16 -23.33
N ILE A 180 9.57 8.14 -23.09
CA ILE A 180 11.04 8.22 -23.01
C ILE A 180 11.51 9.24 -21.96
N CYS A 181 10.70 9.46 -20.91
CA CYS A 181 11.03 10.36 -19.81
C CYS A 181 12.20 9.88 -18.94
N PHE A 182 12.31 8.56 -18.71
CA PHE A 182 13.37 7.95 -17.94
C PHE A 182 13.72 6.56 -18.48
N GLU A 183 14.93 6.10 -18.18
CA GLU A 183 15.41 4.73 -18.43
C GLU A 183 15.49 3.95 -17.12
N LYS A 184 15.26 2.64 -17.17
CA LYS A 184 15.22 1.80 -15.96
C LYS A 184 16.58 1.78 -15.24
N GLU A 185 17.68 1.80 -15.96
CA GLU A 185 19.04 1.78 -15.40
C GLU A 185 19.30 3.03 -14.55
N PHE A 186 18.82 4.19 -15.00
CA PHE A 186 18.90 5.43 -14.22
C PHE A 186 18.12 5.33 -12.90
N ILE A 187 16.91 4.75 -12.94
CA ILE A 187 16.12 4.54 -11.72
C ILE A 187 16.82 3.55 -10.79
N ILE A 188 17.33 2.43 -11.31
CA ILE A 188 18.03 1.41 -10.52
C ILE A 188 19.28 2.01 -9.84
N ASP A 189 20.07 2.82 -10.55
CA ASP A 189 21.22 3.55 -9.98
C ASP A 189 20.78 4.42 -8.81
N LYS A 190 19.74 5.26 -9.00
CA LYS A 190 19.22 6.10 -7.91
C LYS A 190 18.67 5.29 -6.76
N LEU A 191 18.06 4.13 -7.00
CA LEU A 191 17.54 3.25 -5.98
C LEU A 191 18.63 2.57 -5.15
N ASN A 192 19.79 2.26 -5.72
CA ASN A 192 20.86 1.57 -4.98
C ASN A 192 21.34 2.35 -3.76
N GLY A 193 21.40 3.68 -3.84
CA GLY A 193 21.77 4.54 -2.70
C GLY A 193 20.69 4.66 -1.61
N VAL A 194 19.47 4.19 -1.86
CA VAL A 194 18.26 4.48 -1.07
C VAL A 194 17.40 3.22 -0.81
N LYS A 195 17.88 2.03 -1.19
CA LYS A 195 17.10 0.79 -1.12
C LYS A 195 16.84 0.34 0.32
N GLN A 196 17.83 0.46 1.20
CA GLN A 196 17.74 -0.07 2.57
C GLN A 196 16.63 0.62 3.40
N PRO A 197 16.52 1.97 3.41
CA PRO A 197 15.38 2.62 4.07
C PRO A 197 14.03 2.23 3.46
N LEU A 198 13.93 2.07 2.13
CA LEU A 198 12.69 1.62 1.50
C LEU A 198 12.25 0.23 1.98
N VAL A 199 13.18 -0.73 2.03
CA VAL A 199 12.91 -2.08 2.55
C VAL A 199 12.45 -2.00 4.00
N MET A 200 13.14 -1.21 4.84
CA MET A 200 12.75 -0.99 6.23
C MET A 200 11.31 -0.48 6.34
N PHE A 201 10.94 0.54 5.57
CA PHE A 201 9.58 1.08 5.59
C PHE A 201 8.56 0.05 5.10
N ILE A 202 8.83 -0.69 4.03
CA ILE A 202 7.93 -1.73 3.51
C ILE A 202 7.67 -2.80 4.57
N GLU A 203 8.70 -3.23 5.30
CA GLU A 203 8.54 -4.25 6.33
C GLU A 203 7.89 -3.73 7.62
N LYS A 204 8.22 -2.50 8.04
CA LYS A 204 7.63 -1.90 9.25
C LYS A 204 6.23 -1.34 9.03
N ASN A 205 5.89 -0.95 7.81
CA ASN A 205 4.56 -0.45 7.46
C ASN A 205 3.57 -1.63 7.37
N ASN A 206 3.12 -2.06 8.54
CA ASN A 206 2.04 -3.03 8.70
C ASN A 206 0.67 -2.35 8.86
N GLY A 207 0.60 -1.03 8.71
CA GLY A 207 -0.59 -0.21 8.95
C GLY A 207 -1.82 -0.67 8.17
N VAL A 208 -1.63 -1.20 6.96
CA VAL A 208 -2.72 -1.71 6.11
C VAL A 208 -3.40 -2.96 6.69
N VAL A 209 -2.70 -3.74 7.53
CA VAL A 209 -3.25 -4.95 8.17
C VAL A 209 -4.07 -4.60 9.41
N ILE A 210 -3.70 -3.50 10.07
CA ILE A 210 -4.26 -3.11 11.36
C ILE A 210 -5.66 -2.51 11.18
N THR A 211 -5.86 -1.67 10.16
CA THR A 211 -7.18 -1.05 9.93
C THR A 211 -8.25 -2.04 9.46
N GLU A 212 -7.91 -3.06 8.66
CA GLU A 212 -8.89 -4.08 8.23
C GLU A 212 -9.28 -5.03 9.39
N ASN A 213 -8.31 -5.46 10.20
CA ASN A 213 -8.58 -6.35 11.33
C ASN A 213 -9.32 -5.66 12.50
N ILE A 214 -9.13 -4.35 12.70
CA ILE A 214 -9.83 -3.59 13.75
C ILE A 214 -11.22 -3.14 13.28
N LEU A 215 -11.41 -2.83 11.99
CA LEU A 215 -12.69 -2.33 11.46
C LEU A 215 -13.60 -3.43 10.92
N GLY A 216 -13.15 -4.69 10.84
CA GLY A 216 -13.97 -5.79 10.35
C GLY A 216 -14.43 -5.59 8.90
N VAL A 217 -13.58 -4.97 8.07
CA VAL A 217 -13.80 -4.78 6.63
C VAL A 217 -12.86 -5.67 5.85
#